data_AF-A0A3A4QPT4-F1
#
_entry.id   AF-A0A3A4QPT4-F1
#
_cell.length_a   1.000
_cell.length_b   1.000
_cell.length_c   1.000
_cell.angle_alpha   90.00
_cell.angle_beta   90.00
_cell.angle_gamma   90.00
#
_symmetry.space_group_name_H-M   'P 1'
#
loop_
_entity.id
_entity.type
_entity.pdbx_description
1 polymer ?
#
loop_
_entity_poly.entity_id
_entity_poly.type
_entity_poly.pdbx_seq_one_letter_code
_entity_poly.pdbx_strand_id
1 'polypeptide(L)'
;MYEMTTLYNGTRIRDDHTTFGKVVASINAKITVTGDVLWTAPADGLEVKAGDKWLRVTYENSTGWVALIHKGFPICKDFKEIVEPDPPPVDTPEPIDPTETFPEYFILEAPTGERKRYDRSAL
;
A
#
# COMPACT_ATOMS: atom_id res chain seq x y z
N MET A 1 0.18 2.50 4.26
CA MET A 1 -0.57 1.30 4.74
C MET A 1 0.24 0.65 5.85
N TYR A 2 -0.33 -0.17 6.72
CA TYR A 2 0.42 -0.85 7.79
C TYR A 2 0.21 -2.36 7.73
N GLU A 3 1.16 -3.12 8.24
CA GLU A 3 1.00 -4.56 8.50
C GLU A 3 1.47 -4.94 9.90
N MET A 4 0.93 -6.04 10.42
CA MET A 4 1.39 -6.68 11.65
C MET A 4 1.03 -8.17 11.65
N THR A 5 1.73 -8.97 12.47
CA THR A 5 1.50 -10.42 12.60
C THR A 5 1.00 -10.79 13.98
N THR A 6 -0.10 -11.54 14.07
CA THR A 6 -0.71 -11.96 15.35
C THR A 6 0.21 -12.90 16.14
N LEU A 7 0.31 -12.72 17.45
CA LEU A 7 1.10 -13.60 18.33
C LEU A 7 0.31 -14.77 18.87
N TYR A 8 -0.99 -14.56 19.16
CA TYR A 8 -1.82 -15.51 19.90
C TYR A 8 -3.01 -16.00 19.08
N ASN A 9 -3.45 -17.22 19.36
CA ASN A 9 -4.69 -17.76 18.79
C ASN A 9 -5.90 -17.03 19.37
N GLY A 10 -6.89 -16.77 18.52
CA GLY A 10 -8.10 -16.06 18.93
C GLY A 10 -7.87 -14.58 19.20
N THR A 11 -6.89 -13.97 18.52
CA THR A 11 -6.71 -12.51 18.55
C THR A 11 -7.98 -11.85 18.02
N ARG A 12 -8.62 -11.00 18.83
CA ARG A 12 -9.97 -10.49 18.56
C ARG A 12 -9.93 -9.27 17.65
N ILE A 13 -10.79 -9.28 16.63
CA ILE A 13 -11.17 -8.09 15.86
C ILE A 13 -12.41 -7.52 16.52
N ARG A 14 -12.40 -6.21 16.80
CA ARG A 14 -13.50 -5.51 17.47
C ARG A 14 -14.05 -4.38 16.61
N ASP A 15 -15.32 -4.04 16.78
CA ASP A 15 -15.93 -2.89 16.10
C ASP A 15 -15.32 -1.54 16.54
N ASP A 16 -14.72 -1.50 17.72
CA ASP A 16 -14.05 -0.32 18.27
C ASP A 16 -12.67 -0.65 18.90
N HIS A 17 -11.82 0.36 19.04
CA HIS A 17 -10.44 0.29 19.54
C HIS A 17 -10.39 0.22 21.08
N THR A 18 -11.23 -0.62 21.67
CA THR A 18 -11.39 -0.85 23.11
C THR A 18 -11.80 -2.29 23.39
N THR A 19 -11.53 -2.80 24.60
CA THR A 19 -11.90 -4.16 24.99
C THR A 19 -13.41 -4.35 25.22
N PHE A 20 -14.17 -3.27 25.36
CA PHE A 20 -15.63 -3.29 25.43
C PHE A 20 -16.31 -3.40 24.06
N GLY A 21 -15.57 -3.14 22.97
CA GLY A 21 -16.08 -3.25 21.61
C GLY A 21 -16.53 -4.68 21.31
N LYS A 22 -17.63 -4.82 20.56
CA LYS A 22 -18.15 -6.14 20.16
C LYS A 22 -17.09 -6.87 19.33
N VAL A 23 -16.87 -8.14 19.64
CA VAL A 23 -16.01 -8.99 18.80
C VAL A 23 -16.75 -9.29 17.50
N VAL A 24 -16.15 -8.89 16.38
CA VAL A 24 -16.71 -9.13 15.04
C VAL A 24 -16.08 -10.34 14.37
N ALA A 25 -14.82 -10.65 14.71
CA ALA A 25 -14.10 -11.81 14.21
C ALA A 25 -12.92 -12.17 15.13
N SER A 26 -12.25 -13.29 14.84
CA SER A 26 -11.06 -13.73 15.53
C SER A 26 -10.03 -14.26 14.55
N ILE A 27 -8.76 -13.96 14.81
CA ILE A 27 -7.62 -14.34 13.97
C ILE A 27 -6.77 -15.35 14.75
N ASN A 28 -6.32 -16.40 14.08
CA ASN A 28 -5.35 -17.35 14.65
C ASN A 28 -3.97 -16.71 14.82
N ALA A 29 -3.07 -17.38 15.54
CA ALA A 29 -1.70 -16.94 15.68
C ALA A 29 -0.95 -17.00 14.34
N LYS A 30 0.11 -16.19 14.22
CA LYS A 30 1.04 -16.14 13.06
C LYS A 30 0.37 -15.76 11.75
N ILE A 31 -0.75 -15.04 11.81
CA ILE A 31 -1.41 -14.49 10.62
C ILE A 31 -0.99 -13.03 10.48
N THR A 32 -0.50 -12.68 9.29
CA THR A 32 -0.20 -11.30 8.94
C THR A 32 -1.47 -10.62 8.42
N VAL A 33 -1.80 -9.47 9.00
CA VAL A 33 -2.92 -8.63 8.62
C VAL A 33 -2.44 -7.25 8.21
N THR A 34 -3.13 -6.65 7.25
CA THR A 34 -2.87 -5.30 6.78
C THR A 34 -4.01 -4.38 7.19
N GLY A 35 -3.68 -3.10 7.37
CA GLY A 35 -4.63 -2.07 7.79
C GLY A 35 -4.28 -0.69 7.25
N ASP A 36 -5.30 0.15 7.19
CA ASP A 36 -5.24 1.51 6.65
C ASP A 36 -5.14 2.57 7.75
N VAL A 37 -5.80 2.34 8.89
CA VAL A 37 -5.88 3.30 9.99
C VAL A 37 -5.19 2.77 11.24
N LEU A 38 -4.18 3.49 11.71
CA LEU A 38 -3.54 3.27 13.00
C LEU A 38 -4.07 4.27 14.03
N TRP A 39 -4.55 3.77 15.16
CA TRP A 39 -4.89 4.56 16.32
C TRP A 39 -3.88 4.34 17.44
N THR A 40 -3.50 5.42 18.13
CA THR A 40 -2.63 5.36 19.31
C THR A 40 -3.33 6.04 20.48
N ALA A 41 -3.40 5.37 21.62
CA ALA A 41 -3.99 5.91 22.84
C ALA A 41 -3.24 7.16 23.30
N PRO A 42 -3.91 8.32 23.43
CA PRO A 42 -3.26 9.58 23.79
C PRO A 42 -2.95 9.69 25.29
N ALA A 43 -3.67 8.94 26.12
CA ALA A 43 -3.56 8.98 27.58
C ALA A 43 -3.95 7.60 28.16
N ASP A 44 -3.65 7.42 29.45
CA ASP A 44 -4.12 6.26 30.20
C ASP A 44 -5.64 6.32 30.40
N GLY A 45 -6.28 5.17 30.24
CA GLY A 45 -7.69 4.94 30.51
C GLY A 45 -7.90 3.61 31.21
N LEU A 46 -9.17 3.23 31.37
CA LEU A 46 -9.52 1.97 32.03
C LEU A 46 -9.07 0.74 31.23
N GLU A 47 -9.17 0.82 29.89
CA GLU A 47 -8.92 -0.29 28.96
C GLU A 47 -7.79 -0.05 27.98
N VAL A 48 -7.11 1.08 28.07
CA VAL A 48 -5.93 1.40 27.27
C VAL A 48 -4.93 2.14 28.12
N LYS A 49 -3.65 1.98 27.81
CA LYS A 49 -2.59 2.84 28.34
C LYS A 49 -2.09 3.79 27.27
N ALA A 50 -1.55 4.93 27.68
CA ALA A 50 -0.90 5.85 26.76
C ALA A 50 0.15 5.09 25.92
N GLY A 51 0.07 5.25 24.60
CA GLY A 51 0.94 4.54 23.65
C GLY A 51 0.47 3.15 23.22
N ASP A 52 -0.64 2.61 23.77
CA ASP A 52 -1.30 1.44 23.19
C ASP A 52 -1.70 1.75 21.74
N LYS A 53 -1.58 0.74 20.87
CA LYS A 53 -1.79 0.89 19.42
C LYS A 53 -2.80 -0.11 18.92
N TRP A 54 -3.68 0.35 18.05
CA TRP A 54 -4.72 -0.46 17.43
C TRP A 54 -4.72 -0.19 15.93
N LEU A 55 -4.79 -1.25 15.13
CA LEU A 55 -4.83 -1.16 13.69
C LEU A 55 -6.23 -1.57 13.21
N ARG A 56 -6.84 -0.74 12.37
CA ARG A 56 -8.07 -1.11 11.66
C ARG A 56 -7.72 -2.02 10.50
N VAL A 57 -8.21 -3.25 10.53
CA VAL A 57 -7.92 -4.29 9.53
C VAL A 57 -9.22 -4.79 8.92
N THR A 58 -9.12 -5.35 7.72
CA THR A 58 -10.19 -6.14 7.11
C THR A 58 -9.73 -7.58 6.96
N TYR A 59 -10.47 -8.51 7.55
CA TYR A 59 -10.13 -9.93 7.57
C TYR A 59 -11.42 -10.75 7.36
N GLU A 60 -11.41 -11.65 6.37
CA GLU A 60 -12.56 -12.53 6.04
C GLU A 60 -13.92 -11.78 6.01
N ASN A 61 -13.95 -10.66 5.28
CA ASN A 61 -15.12 -9.75 5.13
C ASN A 61 -15.56 -9.01 6.41
N SER A 62 -14.79 -9.10 7.49
CA SER A 62 -15.02 -8.34 8.72
C SER A 62 -14.00 -7.20 8.83
N THR A 63 -14.48 -5.97 8.98
CA THR A 63 -13.63 -4.82 9.26
C THR A 63 -13.72 -4.44 10.73
N GLY A 64 -12.58 -4.20 11.36
CA GLY A 64 -12.54 -3.76 12.75
C GLY A 64 -11.13 -3.54 13.26
N TRP A 65 -11.03 -3.26 14.54
CA TRP A 65 -9.80 -2.93 15.25
C TRP A 65 -9.18 -4.15 15.88
N VAL A 66 -7.88 -4.30 15.66
CA VAL A 66 -7.04 -5.30 16.32
C VAL A 66 -5.95 -4.56 17.10
N ALA A 67 -5.80 -4.92 18.37
CA ALA A 67 -4.73 -4.37 19.20
C ALA A 67 -3.37 -4.86 18.68
N LEU A 68 -2.44 -3.92 18.50
CA LEU A 68 -1.02 -4.19 18.35
C LEU A 68 -0.36 -4.28 19.73
N ILE A 69 -0.64 -3.31 20.60
CA ILE A 69 -0.23 -3.27 22.00
C ILE A 69 -1.47 -2.95 22.84
N HIS A 70 -1.69 -3.70 23.91
CA HIS A 70 -2.79 -3.47 24.84
C HIS A 70 -2.30 -3.55 26.29
N LYS A 71 -2.54 -2.49 27.07
CA LYS A 71 -2.08 -2.32 28.46
C LYS A 71 -0.56 -2.52 28.60
N GLY A 72 0.21 -2.20 27.55
CA GLY A 72 1.66 -2.41 27.47
C GLY A 72 2.10 -3.83 27.09
N PHE A 73 1.16 -4.76 26.83
CA PHE A 73 1.48 -6.10 26.35
C PHE A 73 1.35 -6.18 24.83
N PRO A 74 2.35 -6.72 24.11
CA PRO A 74 2.27 -6.91 22.67
C PRO A 74 1.26 -8.01 22.34
N ILE A 75 0.33 -7.72 21.43
CA ILE A 75 -0.66 -8.66 20.90
C ILE A 75 -0.26 -9.10 19.48
N CYS A 76 0.36 -8.19 18.73
CA CYS A 76 0.95 -8.46 17.42
C CYS A 76 2.44 -8.09 17.42
N LYS A 77 3.17 -8.58 16.42
CA LYS A 77 4.60 -8.33 16.18
C LYS A 77 4.85 -7.93 14.73
N ASP A 78 6.11 -7.67 14.41
CA ASP A 78 6.58 -7.35 13.05
C ASP A 78 5.82 -6.17 12.42
N PHE A 79 5.42 -5.20 13.26
CA PHE A 79 4.70 -4.02 12.81
C PHE A 79 5.58 -3.16 11.92
N LYS A 80 5.10 -2.83 10.72
CA LYS A 80 5.77 -1.93 9.80
C LYS A 80 4.78 -1.12 8.98
N GLU A 81 5.21 0.07 8.58
CA GLU A 81 4.53 0.86 7.57
C GLU A 81 4.94 0.37 6.18
N ILE A 82 3.95 0.02 5.38
CA ILE A 82 4.07 -0.24 3.96
C ILE A 82 3.99 1.12 3.27
N VAL A 83 5.16 1.61 2.86
CA VAL A 83 5.32 2.75 1.97
C VAL A 83 5.15 2.19 0.55
N GLU A 84 4.14 2.67 -0.17
CA GLU A 84 4.05 2.37 -1.60
C GLU A 84 5.26 3.00 -2.28
N PRO A 85 5.96 2.30 -3.18
CA PRO A 85 7.04 2.91 -3.93
C PRO A 85 6.48 4.13 -4.66
N ASP A 86 7.22 5.24 -4.63
CA ASP A 86 6.88 6.39 -5.46
C ASP A 86 6.64 5.89 -6.89
N PRO A 87 5.54 6.30 -7.55
CA PRO A 87 5.36 5.95 -8.94
C PRO A 87 6.61 6.39 -9.71
N PRO A 88 7.07 5.59 -10.70
CA PRO A 88 8.17 6.04 -11.54
C PRO A 88 7.83 7.44 -12.05
N PRO A 89 8.82 8.37 -12.12
CA PRO A 89 8.57 9.69 -12.65
C PRO A 89 7.83 9.53 -13.96
N VAL A 90 6.63 10.11 -14.04
CA VAL A 90 5.90 10.18 -15.30
C VAL A 90 6.85 10.93 -16.22
N ASP A 91 7.34 10.26 -17.27
CA ASP A 91 8.00 10.91 -18.40
C ASP A 91 7.01 11.96 -18.91
N THR A 92 7.12 13.15 -18.35
CA THR A 92 6.48 14.32 -18.92
C THR A 92 7.17 14.45 -20.25
N PRO A 93 6.46 14.32 -21.39
CA PRO A 93 7.12 14.48 -22.67
C PRO A 93 7.87 15.80 -22.61
N GLU A 94 9.17 15.77 -22.88
CA GLU A 94 9.96 16.98 -23.01
C GLU A 94 9.18 17.96 -23.91
N PRO A 95 9.22 19.28 -23.65
CA PRO A 95 8.61 20.24 -24.55
C PRO A 95 9.11 19.93 -25.96
N ILE A 96 8.20 19.52 -26.84
CA ILE A 96 8.51 19.30 -28.26
C ILE A 96 9.15 20.60 -28.74
N ASP A 97 10.44 20.55 -29.06
CA ASP A 97 11.12 21.71 -29.62
C ASP A 97 10.40 22.03 -30.94
N PRO A 98 9.73 23.19 -31.08
CA PRO A 98 9.00 23.53 -32.30
C PRO A 98 9.91 23.66 -33.52
N THR A 99 11.23 23.55 -33.36
CA THR A 99 12.22 23.50 -34.44
C THR A 99 12.55 22.09 -34.94
N GLU A 100 12.06 21.03 -34.28
CA GLU A 100 12.23 19.65 -34.76
C GLU A 100 11.29 19.37 -35.94
N THR A 101 11.70 19.82 -37.12
CA THR A 101 11.02 19.51 -38.37
C THR A 101 11.25 18.04 -38.72
N PHE A 102 10.16 17.31 -38.96
CA PHE A 102 10.24 15.95 -39.50
C PHE A 102 11.12 15.95 -40.75
N PRO A 103 12.12 15.04 -40.84
CA PRO A 103 13.10 15.07 -41.92
C PRO A 103 12.42 14.96 -43.28
N GLU A 104 13.01 15.57 -44.31
CA GLU A 104 12.46 15.53 -45.68
C GLU A 104 12.32 14.12 -46.22
N TYR A 105 13.04 13.15 -45.65
CA TYR A 105 12.90 11.74 -45.96
C TYR A 105 13.20 10.86 -44.74
N PHE A 106 12.70 9.63 -44.77
CA PHE A 106 13.15 8.57 -43.88
C PHE A 106 13.53 7.32 -44.67
N ILE A 107 14.42 6.50 -44.11
CA ILE A 107 14.87 5.24 -44.72
C ILE A 107 14.30 4.09 -43.91
N LEU A 108 13.55 3.20 -44.55
CA LEU A 108 13.19 1.92 -43.96
C LEU A 108 14.20 0.87 -44.42
N GLU A 109 14.81 0.18 -43.46
CA GLU A 109 15.63 -1.00 -43.71
C GLU A 109 14.80 -2.26 -43.40
N ALA A 110 14.62 -3.10 -44.41
CA ALA A 110 13.99 -4.40 -44.24
C ALA A 110 14.93 -5.35 -43.49
N PRO A 111 14.40 -6.38 -42.80
CA PRO A 111 15.23 -7.41 -42.14
C PRO A 111 16.19 -8.16 -43.10
N THR A 112 15.93 -8.08 -44.40
CA THR A 112 16.77 -8.63 -45.47
C THR A 112 17.97 -7.73 -45.85
N GLY A 113 18.10 -6.55 -45.21
CA GLY A 113 19.12 -5.54 -45.51
C GLY A 113 18.77 -4.58 -46.65
N GLU A 114 17.57 -4.70 -47.24
CA GLU A 114 17.12 -3.80 -48.30
C GLU A 114 16.70 -2.44 -47.72
N ARG A 115 17.28 -1.34 -48.23
CA ARG A 115 16.97 0.02 -47.79
C ARG A 115 16.11 0.74 -48.82
N LYS A 116 14.99 1.31 -48.37
CA LYS A 116 14.10 2.14 -49.20
C LYS A 116 13.90 3.52 -48.58
N ARG A 117 14.16 4.55 -49.37
CA ARG A 117 13.94 5.96 -49.01
C ARG A 117 12.50 6.36 -49.31
N TYR A 118 11.89 7.12 -48.40
CA TYR A 118 10.56 7.69 -48.51
C TYR A 118 10.65 9.20 -48.30
N ASP A 119 10.39 9.97 -49.35
CA ASP A 119 10.38 11.43 -49.29
C ASP A 119 9.02 11.95 -48.82
N ARG A 120 9.02 13.01 -48.01
CA ARG A 120 7.83 13.63 -47.42
C ARG A 120 6.83 14.18 -48.43
N SER A 121 7.27 14.46 -49.66
CA SER A 121 6.47 15.07 -50.74
C SER A 121 5.61 14.08 -51.55
N ALA A 122 5.58 12.79 -51.18
CA ALA A 122 4.88 11.74 -51.93
C ALA A 122 3.62 11.18 -51.24
N LEU A 123 3.04 11.90 -50.27
CA LEU A 123 1.77 11.59 -49.60
C LEU A 123 0.68 12.61 -49.96
#